data_AF-A0A1V5MDW2-F1
#
_entry.id   AF-A0A1V5MDW2-F1
#
_cell.length_a   1.000
_cell.length_b   1.000
_cell.length_c   1.000
_cell.angle_alpha   90.00
_cell.angle_beta   90.00
_cell.angle_gamma   90.00
#
_symmetry.space_group_name_H-M   'P 1'
#
loop_
_entity.id
_entity.type
_entity.pdbx_description
1 polymer ?
#
loop_
_entity_poly.entity_id
_entity_poly.type
_entity_poly.pdbx_seq_one_letter_code
_entity_poly.pdbx_strand_id
1 'polypeptide(L)'
;MKKNLVRGFAIGLYLGMLVCVDRAACEEPIKQINPPEVGFFEKQIDCYGIPIKSAKVVSDAALYEAKQLLGCMLKSVPDVVANLKESGSELHVIGKNQATSDLPEHRSKKGKPFDGDQDIDARTRGVGGLFASCGEENLLGLPEDRYFARRSPGSICVHEFAHTILGYGLDDNIRRLWQDQFKRSMGRGLWKGAYATTNYDEYFAELSMWYFGGLGDVGKISPVPQKGKEWLRSYDPEAFQLMEKIYTGSLRPGRMMPYAEIRSLPLREELNLRSQLSDVPTKLKLVNRTSKTVDVFWLDFDGHRKSYGSIEPGDILVQQTFATHPWVLADRKGADLAVFVATSQPSVFVLKP
;
A
#
# COMPACT_ATOMS: atom_id res chain seq x y z
N MET A 1 27.33 -56.71 -11.21
CA MET A 1 27.59 -55.74 -10.13
C MET A 1 27.05 -54.37 -10.56
N LYS A 2 25.92 -53.96 -9.99
CA LYS A 2 25.32 -52.63 -10.20
C LYS A 2 26.11 -51.60 -9.39
N LYS A 3 26.62 -50.54 -10.02
CA LYS A 3 27.11 -49.35 -9.31
C LYS A 3 26.04 -48.26 -9.41
N ASN A 4 25.38 -48.00 -8.29
CA ASN A 4 24.47 -46.89 -8.08
C ASN A 4 25.27 -45.58 -8.10
N LEU A 5 24.97 -44.70 -9.05
CA LEU A 5 25.43 -43.31 -9.01
C LEU A 5 24.32 -42.48 -8.39
N VAL A 6 24.47 -42.19 -7.10
CA VAL A 6 23.64 -41.26 -6.36
C VAL A 6 23.85 -39.86 -6.96
N ARG A 7 22.84 -39.32 -7.63
CA ARG A 7 22.79 -37.90 -8.01
C ARG A 7 22.61 -37.10 -6.72
N GLY A 8 23.70 -36.53 -6.20
CA GLY A 8 23.65 -35.54 -5.15
C GLY A 8 22.85 -34.33 -5.64
N PHE A 9 21.78 -33.99 -4.92
CA PHE A 9 21.14 -32.69 -5.02
C PHE A 9 22.15 -31.65 -4.54
N ALA A 10 22.73 -30.88 -5.48
CA ALA A 10 23.43 -29.67 -5.13
C ALA A 10 22.39 -28.67 -4.63
N ILE A 11 22.30 -28.51 -3.31
CA ILE A 11 21.68 -27.34 -2.69
C ILE A 11 22.58 -26.17 -3.07
N GLY A 12 22.27 -25.52 -4.18
CA GLY A 12 22.90 -24.26 -4.54
C GLY A 12 22.51 -23.23 -3.49
N LEU A 13 23.45 -22.87 -2.62
CA LEU A 13 23.37 -21.61 -1.88
C LEU A 13 23.29 -20.50 -2.93
N TYR A 14 22.10 -19.90 -3.08
CA TYR A 14 21.90 -18.64 -3.80
C TYR A 14 22.51 -17.49 -2.96
N LEU A 15 23.84 -17.50 -2.81
CA LEU A 15 24.57 -16.37 -2.25
C LEU A 15 24.85 -15.37 -3.37
N GLY A 16 23.83 -14.59 -3.76
CA GLY A 16 23.95 -13.76 -4.95
C GLY A 16 22.74 -12.89 -5.26
N MET A 17 22.31 -12.07 -4.30
CA MET A 17 21.68 -10.76 -4.56
C MET A 17 21.45 -10.11 -3.19
N LEU A 18 22.30 -9.15 -2.82
CA LEU A 18 22.00 -8.26 -1.69
C LEU A 18 20.80 -7.39 -2.09
N VAL A 19 19.59 -7.94 -1.93
CA VAL A 19 18.49 -7.13 -1.41
C VAL A 19 19.01 -6.60 -0.07
N CYS A 20 18.85 -5.30 0.18
CA CYS A 20 19.25 -4.72 1.44
C CYS A 20 18.72 -5.59 2.60
N VAL A 21 19.57 -5.87 3.60
CA VAL A 21 19.20 -6.63 4.81
C VAL A 21 19.20 -5.66 5.98
N ASP A 22 18.03 -5.43 6.59
CA ASP A 22 17.91 -4.63 7.82
C ASP A 22 17.85 -5.54 9.05
N ARG A 23 19.00 -5.78 9.68
CA ARG A 23 19.05 -6.65 10.87
C ARG A 23 18.29 -6.10 12.07
N ALA A 24 18.05 -4.79 12.15
CA ALA A 24 17.28 -4.19 13.26
C ALA A 24 15.78 -4.50 13.14
N ALA A 25 15.28 -4.64 11.90
CA ALA A 25 13.90 -5.06 11.68
C ALA A 25 13.68 -6.53 12.13
N CYS A 26 14.70 -7.39 12.23
CA CYS A 26 14.52 -8.85 12.43
C CYS A 26 14.04 -9.31 13.81
N GLU A 27 13.96 -8.47 14.84
CA GLU A 27 13.89 -8.99 16.22
C GLU A 27 12.47 -9.38 16.68
N GLU A 28 11.40 -8.71 16.21
CA GLU A 28 10.05 -9.11 16.63
C GLU A 28 9.56 -10.39 15.92
N PRO A 29 9.11 -11.41 16.68
CA PRO A 29 8.58 -12.65 16.12
C PRO A 29 7.18 -12.46 15.53
N ILE A 30 6.78 -13.40 14.67
CA ILE A 30 5.42 -13.48 14.13
C ILE A 30 4.43 -13.72 15.28
N LYS A 31 3.43 -12.84 15.40
CA LYS A 31 2.29 -12.94 16.31
C LYS A 31 1.16 -13.70 15.60
N GLN A 32 0.58 -14.69 16.28
CA GLN A 32 -0.63 -15.38 15.80
C GLN A 32 -1.87 -14.59 16.21
N ILE A 33 -2.86 -14.52 15.33
CA ILE A 33 -4.13 -13.82 15.53
C ILE A 33 -5.25 -14.86 15.60
N ASN A 34 -5.92 -14.96 16.76
CA ASN A 34 -7.04 -15.89 16.96
C ASN A 34 -8.12 -15.24 17.85
N PRO A 35 -9.39 -15.13 17.39
CA PRO A 35 -9.87 -15.50 16.06
C PRO A 35 -9.25 -14.65 14.94
N PRO A 36 -9.27 -15.10 13.66
CA PRO A 36 -8.67 -14.35 12.56
C PRO A 36 -9.25 -12.93 12.42
N GLU A 37 -8.38 -11.92 12.29
CA GLU A 37 -8.81 -10.54 12.06
C GLU A 37 -9.52 -10.46 10.70
N VAL A 38 -10.67 -9.77 10.67
CA VAL A 38 -11.60 -9.69 9.52
C VAL A 38 -11.92 -11.06 8.87
N GLY A 39 -11.77 -12.15 9.63
CA GLY A 39 -12.00 -13.52 9.15
C GLY A 39 -10.95 -14.03 8.17
N PHE A 40 -9.76 -13.42 8.08
CA PHE A 40 -8.70 -13.83 7.14
C PHE A 40 -7.29 -13.79 7.74
N PHE A 41 -6.90 -12.73 8.43
CA PHE A 41 -5.52 -12.59 8.91
C PHE A 41 -5.31 -13.37 10.20
N GLU A 42 -4.38 -14.33 10.16
CA GLU A 42 -4.03 -15.22 11.28
C GLU A 42 -2.59 -15.01 11.75
N LYS A 43 -1.77 -14.29 10.98
CA LYS A 43 -0.39 -13.99 11.32
C LYS A 43 -0.11 -12.50 11.11
N GLN A 44 0.70 -11.92 12.00
CA GLN A 44 1.20 -10.58 11.88
C GLN A 44 2.67 -10.49 12.32
N ILE A 45 3.46 -9.71 11.60
CA ILE A 45 4.77 -9.24 12.03
C ILE A 45 4.82 -7.71 11.85
N ASP A 46 5.60 -7.01 12.67
CA ASP A 46 5.65 -5.54 12.66
C ASP A 46 6.97 -5.02 12.09
N CYS A 47 6.93 -4.01 11.21
CA CYS A 47 8.11 -3.28 10.77
C CYS A 47 7.97 -1.78 11.07
N TYR A 48 8.72 -1.29 12.05
CA TYR A 48 8.69 0.12 12.49
C TYR A 48 7.29 0.64 12.89
N GLY A 49 6.38 -0.23 13.34
CA GLY A 49 4.99 0.09 13.65
C GLY A 49 4.01 -0.07 12.48
N ILE A 50 4.47 -0.59 11.34
CA ILE A 50 3.63 -0.95 10.19
C ILE A 50 3.33 -2.45 10.24
N PRO A 51 2.05 -2.85 10.39
CA PRO A 51 1.65 -4.26 10.35
C PRO A 51 1.91 -4.91 9.00
N ILE A 52 2.49 -6.10 9.02
CA ILE A 52 2.57 -7.02 7.89
C ILE A 52 1.75 -8.25 8.25
N LYS A 53 0.64 -8.49 7.54
CA LYS A 53 -0.35 -9.52 7.90
C LYS A 53 -0.50 -10.57 6.80
N SER A 54 -0.89 -11.78 7.18
CA SER A 54 -1.20 -12.85 6.23
C SER A 54 -2.21 -13.86 6.79
N ALA A 55 -2.77 -14.68 5.90
CA ALA A 55 -3.42 -15.92 6.29
C ALA A 55 -2.41 -16.93 6.86
N LYS A 56 -2.90 -17.96 7.56
CA LYS A 56 -2.06 -19.03 8.14
C LYS A 56 -1.27 -19.84 7.11
N VAL A 57 -1.81 -19.96 5.89
CA VAL A 57 -1.20 -20.77 4.81
C VAL A 57 0.09 -20.18 4.23
N VAL A 58 0.31 -18.88 4.38
CA VAL A 58 1.56 -18.22 3.98
C VAL A 58 2.70 -18.75 4.84
N SER A 59 3.88 -18.97 4.29
CA SER A 59 5.04 -19.37 5.10
C SER A 59 5.52 -18.24 6.03
N ASP A 60 6.14 -18.61 7.14
CA ASP A 60 6.78 -17.63 8.03
C ASP A 60 7.98 -16.95 7.36
N ALA A 61 8.70 -17.69 6.49
CA ALA A 61 9.81 -17.15 5.71
C ALA A 61 9.37 -15.93 4.86
N ALA A 62 8.20 -15.99 4.22
CA ALA A 62 7.70 -14.86 3.43
C ALA A 62 7.43 -13.61 4.28
N LEU A 63 6.89 -13.78 5.50
CA LEU A 63 6.67 -12.64 6.42
C LEU A 63 8.00 -12.02 6.88
N TYR A 64 9.02 -12.83 7.15
CA TYR A 64 10.35 -12.30 7.47
C TYR A 64 10.99 -11.60 6.27
N GLU A 65 10.90 -12.15 5.05
CA GLU A 65 11.41 -11.47 3.85
C GLU A 65 10.69 -10.15 3.58
N ALA A 66 9.36 -10.12 3.72
CA ALA A 66 8.57 -8.88 3.62
C ALA A 66 9.03 -7.84 4.64
N LYS A 67 9.27 -8.26 5.89
CA LYS A 67 9.80 -7.39 6.95
C LYS A 67 11.16 -6.81 6.61
N GLN A 68 12.07 -7.61 6.07
CA GLN A 68 13.40 -7.17 5.66
C GLN A 68 13.35 -6.15 4.52
N LEU A 69 12.54 -6.42 3.51
CA LEU A 69 12.31 -5.50 2.39
C LEU A 69 11.75 -4.16 2.87
N LEU A 70 10.67 -4.17 3.67
CA LEU A 70 10.11 -2.95 4.24
C LEU A 70 11.11 -2.22 5.14
N GLY A 71 11.86 -2.97 5.95
CA GLY A 71 12.90 -2.40 6.80
C GLY A 71 13.91 -1.59 6.00
N CYS A 72 14.34 -2.14 4.86
CA CYS A 72 15.24 -1.45 3.95
C CYS A 72 14.66 -0.23 3.26
N MET A 73 13.37 -0.25 2.92
CA MET A 73 12.69 0.91 2.36
C MET A 73 12.50 2.04 3.38
N LEU A 74 12.37 1.69 4.68
CA LEU A 74 11.89 2.60 5.71
C LEU A 74 12.93 3.06 6.74
N LYS A 75 14.04 2.33 6.92
CA LYS A 75 15.03 2.55 8.00
C LYS A 75 15.60 3.97 8.12
N SER A 76 15.65 4.70 7.02
CA SER A 76 16.23 6.06 6.96
C SER A 76 15.18 7.16 6.85
N VAL A 77 13.89 6.83 6.92
CA VAL A 77 12.79 7.77 6.69
C VAL A 77 11.74 7.77 7.82
N PRO A 78 12.14 8.10 9.07
CA PRO A 78 11.22 8.04 10.22
C PRO A 78 9.98 8.94 10.07
N ASP A 79 10.06 10.08 9.38
CA ASP A 79 8.89 10.94 9.15
C ASP A 79 7.89 10.30 8.18
N VAL A 80 8.39 9.59 7.16
CA VAL A 80 7.57 8.77 6.25
C VAL A 80 6.89 7.66 7.04
N VAL A 81 7.65 6.91 7.85
CA VAL A 81 7.11 5.86 8.72
C VAL A 81 6.00 6.41 9.62
N ALA A 82 6.24 7.56 10.25
CA ALA A 82 5.25 8.13 11.15
C ALA A 82 3.98 8.61 10.39
N ASN A 83 4.08 9.04 9.14
CA ASN A 83 2.92 9.37 8.29
C ASN A 83 2.16 8.10 7.86
N LEU A 84 2.87 7.03 7.51
CA LEU A 84 2.29 5.72 7.19
C LEU A 84 1.52 5.13 8.37
N LYS A 85 2.10 5.17 9.58
CA LYS A 85 1.45 4.74 10.82
C LYS A 85 0.16 5.51 11.09
N GLU A 86 0.22 6.84 11.00
CA GLU A 86 -0.94 7.70 11.23
C GLU A 86 -2.01 7.51 10.15
N SER A 87 -1.59 7.25 8.91
CA SER A 87 -2.52 6.87 7.83
C SER A 87 -3.16 5.51 8.05
N GLY A 88 -2.51 4.65 8.82
CA GLY A 88 -2.95 3.29 9.07
C GLY A 88 -2.56 2.31 7.96
N SER A 89 -1.44 2.57 7.28
CA SER A 89 -0.94 1.72 6.21
C SER A 89 -0.51 0.35 6.73
N GLU A 90 -0.73 -0.69 5.92
CA GLU A 90 -0.39 -2.08 6.22
C GLU A 90 0.15 -2.77 4.96
N LEU A 91 0.90 -3.86 5.13
CA LEU A 91 1.29 -4.76 4.04
C LEU A 91 0.64 -6.13 4.23
N HIS A 92 -0.05 -6.63 3.21
CA HIS A 92 -0.70 -7.93 3.25
C HIS A 92 -0.01 -8.94 2.31
N VAL A 93 0.29 -10.13 2.82
CA VAL A 93 0.93 -11.19 2.04
C VAL A 93 -0.09 -12.28 1.74
N ILE A 94 -0.24 -12.62 0.47
CA ILE A 94 -1.03 -13.76 -0.01
C ILE A 94 -0.13 -14.93 -0.34
N GLY A 95 -0.58 -16.15 -0.02
CA GLY A 95 0.16 -17.37 -0.31
C GLY A 95 0.24 -17.65 -1.81
N LYS A 96 1.19 -18.50 -2.20
CA LYS A 96 1.40 -18.84 -3.62
C LYS A 96 0.20 -19.48 -4.33
N ASN A 97 -0.70 -20.10 -3.56
CA ASN A 97 -1.93 -20.72 -4.03
C ASN A 97 -3.20 -19.91 -3.71
N GLN A 98 -3.06 -18.73 -3.10
CA GLN A 98 -4.16 -17.79 -2.87
C GLN A 98 -4.20 -16.77 -4.00
N ALA A 99 -5.38 -16.23 -4.28
CA ALA A 99 -5.58 -15.17 -5.26
C ALA A 99 -5.65 -13.80 -4.58
N THR A 100 -5.47 -12.72 -5.33
CA THR A 100 -5.53 -11.35 -4.79
C THR A 100 -6.90 -11.06 -4.17
N SER A 101 -7.98 -11.55 -4.77
CA SER A 101 -9.35 -11.41 -4.28
C SER A 101 -9.65 -12.23 -3.02
N ASP A 102 -8.74 -13.10 -2.55
CA ASP A 102 -8.93 -13.76 -1.26
C ASP A 102 -8.72 -12.77 -0.09
N LEU A 103 -7.94 -11.71 -0.32
CA LEU A 103 -7.77 -10.60 0.62
C LEU A 103 -9.12 -9.90 0.90
N PRO A 104 -9.42 -9.58 2.17
CA PRO A 104 -10.66 -8.91 2.55
C PRO A 104 -10.95 -7.62 1.75
N GLU A 105 -9.92 -6.80 1.52
CA GLU A 105 -9.99 -5.53 0.80
C GLU A 105 -10.31 -5.67 -0.70
N HIS A 106 -10.17 -6.88 -1.26
CA HIS A 106 -10.32 -7.13 -2.69
C HIS A 106 -11.39 -8.18 -3.01
N ARG A 107 -12.00 -8.77 -1.98
CA ARG A 107 -13.00 -9.83 -2.11
C ARG A 107 -14.19 -9.47 -2.97
N SER A 108 -14.63 -8.21 -2.92
CA SER A 108 -15.75 -7.72 -3.73
C SER A 108 -15.45 -7.68 -5.24
N LYS A 109 -14.18 -7.78 -5.64
CA LYS A 109 -13.70 -7.72 -7.03
C LYS A 109 -13.54 -9.10 -7.69
N LYS A 110 -13.74 -10.20 -6.94
CA LYS A 110 -13.59 -11.57 -7.47
C LYS A 110 -14.50 -11.82 -8.67
N GLY A 111 -13.92 -12.25 -9.79
CA GLY A 111 -14.65 -12.56 -11.03
C GLY A 111 -15.32 -11.37 -11.71
N LYS A 112 -14.99 -10.13 -11.31
CA LYS A 112 -15.49 -8.91 -11.97
C LYS A 112 -14.40 -8.29 -12.84
N PRO A 113 -14.76 -7.62 -13.95
CA PRO A 113 -13.79 -6.84 -14.74
C PRO A 113 -13.03 -5.85 -13.87
N PHE A 114 -11.71 -5.82 -14.02
CA PHE A 114 -10.79 -4.98 -13.24
C PHE A 114 -9.88 -4.15 -14.16
N ASP A 115 -9.21 -4.79 -15.12
CA ASP A 115 -8.37 -4.14 -16.12
C ASP A 115 -8.73 -4.70 -17.51
N GLY A 116 -9.57 -3.94 -18.23
CA GLY A 116 -10.26 -4.47 -19.41
C GLY A 116 -11.11 -5.69 -19.05
N ASP A 117 -10.89 -6.78 -19.77
CA ASP A 117 -11.62 -8.04 -19.55
C ASP A 117 -11.00 -8.94 -18.46
N GLN A 118 -9.84 -8.56 -17.90
CA GLN A 118 -9.20 -9.33 -16.84
C GLN A 118 -9.83 -9.00 -15.48
N ASP A 119 -10.07 -10.03 -14.67
CA ASP A 119 -10.35 -9.83 -13.25
C ASP A 119 -9.06 -9.59 -12.45
N ILE A 120 -9.20 -9.22 -11.19
CA ILE A 120 -8.07 -8.88 -10.33
C ILE A 120 -7.11 -10.07 -10.11
N ASP A 121 -7.60 -11.30 -10.13
CA ASP A 121 -6.79 -12.51 -9.88
C ASP A 121 -5.96 -12.92 -11.10
N ALA A 122 -6.49 -12.68 -12.29
CA ALA A 122 -5.78 -12.81 -13.55
C ALA A 122 -4.74 -11.69 -13.70
N ARG A 123 -5.08 -10.46 -13.31
CA ARG A 123 -4.24 -9.28 -13.56
C ARG A 123 -3.10 -9.09 -12.55
N THR A 124 -3.31 -9.48 -11.30
CA THR A 124 -2.45 -9.03 -10.19
C THR A 124 -1.90 -10.18 -9.34
N ARG A 125 -0.76 -9.92 -8.70
CA ARG A 125 -0.19 -10.68 -7.58
C ARG A 125 0.27 -9.76 -6.44
N GLY A 126 -0.13 -8.50 -6.52
CA GLY A 126 0.18 -7.41 -5.63
C GLY A 126 -0.59 -6.18 -6.09
N VAL A 127 -0.95 -5.33 -5.14
CA VAL A 127 -1.71 -4.09 -5.36
C VAL A 127 -1.22 -3.06 -4.36
N GLY A 128 -0.91 -1.85 -4.83
CA GLY A 128 -0.60 -0.71 -4.00
C GLY A 128 -1.84 -0.01 -3.46
N GLY A 129 -1.70 0.75 -2.38
CA GLY A 129 -2.82 1.46 -1.76
C GLY A 129 -2.51 1.82 -0.31
N LEU A 130 -3.54 2.08 0.49
CA LEU A 130 -3.35 2.19 1.94
C LEU A 130 -2.86 0.84 2.49
N PHE A 131 -3.47 -0.23 2.00
CA PHE A 131 -3.04 -1.61 2.19
C PHE A 131 -2.33 -2.04 0.91
N ALA A 132 -1.01 -2.11 0.96
CA ALA A 132 -0.26 -2.77 -0.09
C ALA A 132 -0.41 -4.29 0.06
N SER A 133 -0.30 -5.01 -1.04
CA SER A 133 -0.22 -6.47 -1.01
C SER A 133 0.83 -7.02 -1.95
N CYS A 134 1.38 -8.19 -1.63
CA CYS A 134 2.30 -8.90 -2.51
C CYS A 134 2.24 -10.42 -2.29
N GLY A 135 2.64 -11.19 -3.32
CA GLY A 135 2.63 -12.65 -3.31
C GLY A 135 3.86 -13.25 -2.60
N GLU A 136 3.62 -14.31 -1.83
CA GLU A 136 4.66 -15.15 -1.21
C GLU A 136 5.72 -15.63 -2.22
N GLU A 137 5.29 -16.05 -3.41
CA GLU A 137 6.20 -16.52 -4.46
C GLU A 137 7.14 -15.42 -4.95
N ASN A 138 6.70 -14.16 -4.96
CA ASN A 138 7.55 -13.04 -5.33
C ASN A 138 8.58 -12.77 -4.24
N LEU A 139 8.16 -12.74 -2.97
CA LEU A 139 9.05 -12.52 -1.82
C LEU A 139 10.15 -13.58 -1.73
N LEU A 140 9.78 -14.84 -1.90
CA LEU A 140 10.70 -15.97 -1.77
C LEU A 140 11.44 -16.33 -3.07
N GLY A 141 11.11 -15.67 -4.19
CA GLY A 141 11.68 -16.02 -5.49
C GLY A 141 11.37 -17.46 -5.89
N LEU A 142 10.11 -17.88 -5.77
CA LEU A 142 9.71 -19.22 -6.18
C LEU A 142 9.48 -19.29 -7.70
N PRO A 143 9.72 -20.44 -8.35
CA PRO A 143 9.51 -20.61 -9.79
C PRO A 143 8.09 -20.31 -10.26
N GLU A 144 7.09 -20.43 -9.38
CA GLU A 144 5.69 -20.13 -9.64
C GLU A 144 5.40 -18.62 -9.77
N ASP A 145 6.34 -17.73 -9.42
CA ASP A 145 6.20 -16.30 -9.65
C ASP A 145 6.09 -16.02 -11.17
N ARG A 146 4.96 -15.42 -11.57
CA ARG A 146 4.69 -15.01 -12.95
C ARG A 146 5.78 -14.08 -13.50
N TYR A 147 6.50 -13.40 -12.62
CA TYR A 147 7.58 -12.47 -12.94
C TYR A 147 8.99 -13.03 -12.69
N PHE A 148 9.11 -14.30 -12.24
CA PHE A 148 10.37 -14.93 -11.82
C PHE A 148 11.52 -14.75 -12.83
N ALA A 149 11.23 -14.94 -14.13
CA ALA A 149 12.23 -14.86 -15.18
C ALA A 149 12.63 -13.42 -15.57
N ARG A 150 11.82 -12.42 -15.21
CA ARG A 150 11.97 -11.02 -15.69
C ARG A 150 12.32 -10.03 -14.59
N ARG A 151 12.09 -10.36 -13.32
CA ARG A 151 12.29 -9.46 -12.18
C ARG A 151 13.10 -10.14 -11.06
N SER A 152 13.52 -9.35 -10.07
CA SER A 152 14.19 -9.89 -8.87
C SER A 152 13.16 -10.32 -7.82
N PRO A 153 13.48 -11.30 -6.94
CA PRO A 153 12.67 -11.58 -5.77
C PRO A 153 12.36 -10.30 -4.97
N GLY A 154 11.13 -10.20 -4.48
CA GLY A 154 10.62 -9.06 -3.70
C GLY A 154 10.31 -7.79 -4.50
N SER A 155 10.63 -7.74 -5.80
CA SER A 155 10.49 -6.53 -6.60
C SER A 155 9.04 -6.05 -6.75
N ILE A 156 8.07 -6.95 -6.88
CA ILE A 156 6.65 -6.56 -6.88
C ILE A 156 6.29 -5.99 -5.51
N CYS A 157 6.73 -6.62 -4.42
CA CYS A 157 6.46 -6.08 -3.09
C CYS A 157 7.04 -4.67 -2.89
N VAL A 158 8.24 -4.40 -3.41
CA VAL A 158 8.84 -3.05 -3.42
C VAL A 158 8.01 -2.07 -4.25
N HIS A 159 7.54 -2.48 -5.42
CA HIS A 159 6.69 -1.64 -6.28
C HIS A 159 5.38 -1.27 -5.58
N GLU A 160 4.63 -2.24 -5.06
CA GLU A 160 3.35 -1.97 -4.41
C GLU A 160 3.49 -1.15 -3.12
N PHE A 161 4.55 -1.40 -2.33
CA PHE A 161 4.80 -0.62 -1.13
C PHE A 161 5.34 0.79 -1.46
N ALA A 162 5.99 0.99 -2.60
CA ALA A 162 6.38 2.32 -3.07
C ALA A 162 5.16 3.20 -3.40
N HIS A 163 4.08 2.63 -3.96
CA HIS A 163 2.80 3.35 -4.07
C HIS A 163 2.27 3.78 -2.70
N THR A 164 2.40 2.92 -1.68
CA THR A 164 1.99 3.23 -0.31
C THR A 164 2.80 4.40 0.26
N ILE A 165 4.13 4.38 0.10
CA ILE A 165 5.02 5.49 0.50
C ILE A 165 4.63 6.78 -0.21
N LEU A 166 4.45 6.74 -1.54
CA LEU A 166 4.11 7.93 -2.32
C LEU A 166 2.75 8.50 -1.89
N GLY A 167 1.73 7.66 -1.71
CA GLY A 167 0.37 8.09 -1.40
C GLY A 167 0.16 8.58 0.03
N TYR A 168 0.80 7.90 1.01
CA TYR A 168 0.48 8.02 2.44
C TYR A 168 1.68 8.35 3.33
N GLY A 169 2.89 8.33 2.79
CA GLY A 169 4.12 8.67 3.50
C GLY A 169 4.68 10.06 3.13
N LEU A 170 4.47 10.49 1.88
CA LEU A 170 5.01 11.74 1.33
C LEU A 170 3.95 12.84 1.24
N ASP A 171 4.34 14.05 1.63
CA ASP A 171 3.46 15.23 1.61
C ASP A 171 3.26 15.81 0.19
N ASP A 172 2.34 16.77 0.06
CA ASP A 172 2.04 17.43 -1.22
C ASP A 172 3.21 18.17 -1.85
N ASN A 173 4.19 18.62 -1.06
CA ASN A 173 5.34 19.34 -1.60
C ASN A 173 6.29 18.35 -2.28
N ILE A 174 6.62 17.24 -1.61
CA ILE A 174 7.50 16.21 -2.16
C ILE A 174 6.83 15.53 -3.36
N ARG A 175 5.53 15.24 -3.28
CA ARG A 175 4.78 14.67 -4.42
C ARG A 175 4.80 15.57 -5.64
N ARG A 176 4.67 16.90 -5.47
CA ARG A 176 4.83 17.85 -6.58
C ARG A 176 6.23 17.86 -7.17
N LEU A 177 7.27 17.82 -6.33
CA LEU A 177 8.66 17.70 -6.81
C LEU A 177 8.85 16.43 -7.66
N TRP A 178 8.24 15.32 -7.25
CA TRP A 178 8.27 14.07 -7.98
C TRP A 178 7.50 14.14 -9.31
N GLN A 179 6.29 14.69 -9.32
CA GLN A 179 5.49 14.91 -10.52
C GLN A 179 6.23 15.78 -11.55
N ASP A 180 6.92 16.83 -11.09
CA ASP A 180 7.71 17.68 -11.99
C ASP A 180 8.96 16.96 -12.49
N GLN A 181 9.57 16.08 -11.67
CA GLN A 181 10.66 15.23 -12.14
C GLN A 181 10.19 14.25 -13.22
N PHE A 182 9.05 13.58 -13.02
CA PHE A 182 8.44 12.73 -14.03
C PHE A 182 8.29 13.48 -15.36
N LYS A 183 7.70 14.69 -15.35
CA LYS A 183 7.55 15.52 -16.55
C LYS A 183 8.90 15.84 -17.21
N ARG A 184 9.93 16.18 -16.44
CA ARG A 184 11.29 16.45 -16.97
C ARG A 184 11.88 15.21 -17.65
N SER A 185 11.82 14.05 -16.99
CA SER A 185 12.36 12.81 -17.54
C SER A 185 11.62 12.37 -18.81
N MET A 186 10.29 12.50 -18.84
CA MET A 186 9.49 12.25 -20.05
C MET A 186 9.79 13.26 -21.17
N GLY A 187 9.93 14.55 -20.84
CA GLY A 187 10.29 15.61 -21.80
C GLY A 187 11.67 15.42 -22.43
N ARG A 188 12.59 14.74 -21.73
CA ARG A 188 13.90 14.31 -22.26
C ARG A 188 13.83 13.03 -23.08
N GLY A 189 12.65 12.42 -23.22
CA GLY A 189 12.46 11.16 -23.95
C GLY A 189 13.09 9.94 -23.28
N LEU A 190 13.28 9.96 -21.96
CA LEU A 190 13.73 8.81 -21.19
C LEU A 190 12.60 7.78 -21.04
N TRP A 191 12.93 6.57 -20.55
CA TRP A 191 11.97 5.53 -20.17
C TRP A 191 11.11 4.98 -21.31
N LYS A 192 11.55 5.13 -22.56
CA LYS A 192 10.75 4.81 -23.75
C LYS A 192 10.11 3.41 -23.69
N GLY A 193 8.79 3.37 -23.73
CA GLY A 193 8.00 2.14 -23.74
C GLY A 193 8.05 1.32 -22.46
N ALA A 194 8.66 1.84 -21.39
CA ALA A 194 8.64 1.22 -20.07
C ALA A 194 7.34 1.53 -19.35
N TYR A 195 6.90 0.62 -18.49
CA TYR A 195 5.68 0.80 -17.68
C TYR A 195 5.71 2.08 -16.82
N ALA A 196 6.90 2.49 -16.41
CA ALA A 196 7.17 3.74 -15.70
C ALA A 196 6.70 5.02 -16.43
N THR A 197 6.32 4.94 -17.72
CA THR A 197 5.78 6.07 -18.49
C THR A 197 4.27 6.28 -18.33
N THR A 198 3.57 5.33 -17.70
CA THR A 198 2.11 5.34 -17.56
C THR A 198 1.62 6.57 -16.80
N ASN A 199 2.21 6.86 -15.64
CA ASN A 199 1.95 8.05 -14.83
C ASN A 199 3.08 8.23 -13.80
N TYR A 200 3.03 9.30 -12.99
CA TYR A 200 4.08 9.59 -12.01
C TYR A 200 4.11 8.61 -10.83
N ASP A 201 3.01 7.92 -10.53
CA ASP A 201 2.92 6.90 -9.48
C ASP A 201 3.68 5.64 -9.90
N GLU A 202 3.39 5.13 -11.11
CA GLU A 202 4.10 4.00 -11.72
C GLU A 202 5.58 4.32 -11.91
N TYR A 203 5.88 5.56 -12.28
CA TYR A 203 7.26 6.05 -12.34
C TYR A 203 7.98 5.91 -11.00
N PHE A 204 7.35 6.30 -9.88
CA PHE A 204 7.96 6.14 -8.54
C PHE A 204 8.15 4.68 -8.17
N ALA A 205 7.12 3.86 -8.40
CA ALA A 205 7.11 2.46 -8.00
C ALA A 205 8.11 1.61 -8.80
N GLU A 206 8.15 1.80 -10.12
CA GLU A 206 9.10 1.13 -11.01
C GLU A 206 10.55 1.53 -10.70
N LEU A 207 10.82 2.83 -10.54
CA LEU A 207 12.17 3.30 -10.18
C LEU A 207 12.60 2.79 -8.78
N SER A 208 11.67 2.64 -7.84
CA SER A 208 11.96 2.10 -6.51
C SER A 208 12.47 0.67 -6.56
N MET A 209 12.01 -0.16 -7.50
CA MET A 209 12.58 -1.49 -7.70
C MET A 209 14.07 -1.43 -8.05
N TRP A 210 14.49 -0.55 -8.97
CA TRP A 210 15.92 -0.37 -9.24
C TRP A 210 16.67 0.16 -8.02
N TYR A 211 16.11 1.15 -7.32
CA TYR A 211 16.74 1.76 -6.16
C TYR A 211 17.09 0.73 -5.07
N PHE A 212 16.24 -0.27 -4.86
CA PHE A 212 16.46 -1.35 -3.89
C PHE A 212 17.11 -2.62 -4.47
N GLY A 213 17.79 -2.51 -5.61
CA GLY A 213 18.63 -3.60 -6.16
C GLY A 213 17.95 -4.47 -7.23
N GLY A 214 16.66 -4.25 -7.48
CA GLY A 214 15.86 -4.96 -8.47
C GLY A 214 15.99 -4.41 -9.90
N LEU A 215 15.00 -4.75 -10.71
CA LEU A 215 14.84 -4.34 -12.10
C LEU A 215 13.36 -4.05 -12.34
N GLY A 216 13.05 -2.85 -12.81
CA GLY A 216 11.71 -2.53 -13.30
C GLY A 216 11.48 -2.99 -14.73
N ASP A 217 10.32 -2.67 -15.27
CA ASP A 217 9.96 -2.90 -16.66
C ASP A 217 10.92 -2.14 -17.59
N VAL A 218 11.59 -2.89 -18.46
CA VAL A 218 12.68 -2.36 -19.28
C VAL A 218 12.19 -1.70 -20.57
N GLY A 219 10.93 -1.92 -20.95
CA GLY A 219 10.33 -1.38 -22.15
C GLY A 219 11.23 -1.48 -23.39
N LYS A 220 11.46 -0.33 -24.04
CA LYS A 220 12.41 -0.15 -25.16
C LYS A 220 13.56 0.78 -24.76
N ILE A 221 13.95 0.75 -23.49
CA ILE A 221 15.02 1.61 -22.98
C ILE A 221 16.35 1.24 -23.65
N SER A 222 17.10 2.27 -24.05
CA SER A 222 18.47 2.15 -24.54
C SER A 222 19.35 3.16 -23.79
N PRO A 223 20.52 2.75 -23.26
CA PRO A 223 21.09 1.40 -23.28
C PRO A 223 20.28 0.38 -22.46
N VAL A 224 20.52 -0.92 -22.69
CA VAL A 224 19.78 -2.01 -22.01
C VAL A 224 19.89 -1.86 -20.49
N PRO A 225 18.76 -1.86 -19.75
CA PRO A 225 18.79 -1.73 -18.31
C PRO A 225 19.52 -2.84 -17.56
N GLN A 226 20.25 -2.47 -16.52
CA GLN A 226 20.83 -3.41 -15.55
C GLN A 226 20.11 -3.32 -14.21
N LYS A 227 20.23 -4.38 -13.39
CA LYS A 227 19.73 -4.40 -12.03
C LYS A 227 20.46 -3.36 -11.17
N GLY A 228 19.73 -2.79 -10.21
CA GLY A 228 20.29 -1.95 -9.17
C GLY A 228 20.34 -0.46 -9.48
N LYS A 229 20.61 0.29 -8.42
CA LYS A 229 20.41 1.74 -8.37
C LYS A 229 21.50 2.52 -9.10
N GLU A 230 22.65 1.90 -9.31
CA GLU A 230 23.78 2.44 -10.06
C GLU A 230 23.41 2.64 -11.53
N TRP A 231 22.65 1.70 -12.11
CA TRP A 231 22.15 1.86 -13.48
C TRP A 231 21.16 3.03 -13.55
N LEU A 232 20.18 3.08 -12.64
CA LEU A 232 19.24 4.20 -12.52
C LEU A 232 19.97 5.54 -12.40
N ARG A 233 21.00 5.63 -11.54
CA ARG A 233 21.84 6.82 -11.35
C ARG A 233 22.48 7.29 -12.65
N SER A 234 22.96 6.37 -13.49
CA SER A 234 23.59 6.71 -14.76
C SER A 234 22.60 7.10 -15.85
N TYR A 235 21.41 6.48 -15.88
CA TYR A 235 20.42 6.69 -16.92
C TYR A 235 19.56 7.95 -16.67
N ASP A 236 19.06 8.12 -15.45
CA ASP A 236 18.23 9.26 -15.03
C ASP A 236 18.76 9.84 -13.71
N PRO A 237 19.88 10.59 -13.76
CA PRO A 237 20.57 11.08 -12.56
C PRO A 237 19.73 12.05 -11.72
N GLU A 238 18.85 12.84 -12.35
CA GLU A 238 17.99 13.79 -11.64
C GLU A 238 16.92 13.06 -10.83
N ALA A 239 16.26 12.07 -11.43
CA ALA A 239 15.28 11.24 -10.74
C ALA A 239 15.94 10.41 -9.63
N PHE A 240 17.10 9.82 -9.92
CA PHE A 240 17.90 9.12 -8.91
C PHE A 240 18.21 10.04 -7.72
N GLN A 241 18.67 11.27 -7.96
CA GLN A 241 19.02 12.19 -6.88
C GLN A 241 17.80 12.56 -6.03
N LEU A 242 16.63 12.76 -6.63
CA LEU A 242 15.41 13.03 -5.89
C LEU A 242 14.98 11.81 -5.05
N MET A 243 15.07 10.60 -5.60
CA MET A 243 14.80 9.36 -4.85
C MET A 243 15.79 9.14 -3.72
N GLU A 244 17.08 9.38 -3.94
CA GLU A 244 18.09 9.27 -2.90
C GLU A 244 17.76 10.24 -1.76
N LYS A 245 17.36 11.48 -2.05
CA LYS A 245 16.92 12.43 -1.02
C LYS A 245 15.70 11.93 -0.25
N ILE A 246 14.72 11.33 -0.92
CA ILE A 246 13.53 10.75 -0.30
C ILE A 246 13.93 9.57 0.61
N TYR A 247 14.56 8.53 0.06
CA TYR A 247 14.84 7.27 0.77
C TYR A 247 16.00 7.37 1.78
N THR A 248 16.82 8.42 1.76
CA THR A 248 17.81 8.69 2.81
C THR A 248 17.29 9.62 3.90
N GLY A 249 16.06 10.13 3.78
CA GLY A 249 15.48 11.09 4.72
C GLY A 249 16.09 12.49 4.65
N SER A 250 16.89 12.80 3.61
CA SER A 250 17.40 14.15 3.38
C SER A 250 16.30 15.13 2.96
N LEU A 251 15.26 14.63 2.28
CA LEU A 251 14.03 15.36 1.98
C LEU A 251 12.91 14.78 2.85
N ARG A 252 12.58 15.51 3.92
CA ARG A 252 11.65 15.07 4.96
C ARG A 252 10.24 15.57 4.64
N PRO A 253 9.22 14.70 4.58
CA PRO A 253 7.84 15.17 4.46
C PRO A 253 7.43 15.91 5.74
N GLY A 254 6.58 16.93 5.59
CA GLY A 254 5.78 17.43 6.70
C GLY A 254 4.87 16.32 7.24
N ARG A 255 4.38 16.50 8.47
CA ARG A 255 3.28 15.67 8.98
C ARG A 255 2.09 15.83 8.04
N MET A 256 1.65 14.73 7.44
CA MET A 256 0.41 14.74 6.66
C MET A 256 -0.72 15.03 7.64
N MET A 257 -1.33 16.23 7.51
CA MET A 257 -2.33 16.84 8.41
C MET A 257 -2.82 15.90 9.52
N PRO A 258 -2.47 16.14 10.80
CA PRO A 258 -2.91 15.27 11.88
C PRO A 258 -4.43 15.38 11.98
N TYR A 259 -5.12 14.41 11.41
CA TYR A 259 -6.55 14.31 11.56
C TYR A 259 -6.80 13.88 12.99
N ALA A 260 -7.47 14.70 13.79
CA ALA A 260 -7.87 14.29 15.13
C ALA A 260 -8.84 13.10 15.01
N GLU A 261 -8.62 12.02 15.77
CA GLU A 261 -9.55 10.88 15.74
C GLU A 261 -10.90 11.32 16.30
N ILE A 262 -11.95 11.19 15.51
CA ILE A 262 -13.32 11.47 15.93
C ILE A 262 -13.99 10.17 16.38
N ARG A 263 -14.70 10.24 17.51
CA ARG A 263 -15.43 9.10 18.06
C ARG A 263 -16.86 9.09 17.54
N SER A 264 -17.40 7.90 17.33
CA SER A 264 -18.82 7.74 17.01
C SER A 264 -19.66 8.09 18.24
N LEU A 265 -20.78 8.76 17.98
CA LEU A 265 -21.91 8.88 18.88
C LEU A 265 -22.72 7.57 18.87
N PRO A 266 -23.60 7.35 19.86
CA PRO A 266 -24.59 6.27 19.79
C PRO A 266 -25.44 6.38 18.52
N LEU A 267 -25.69 5.27 17.82
CA LEU A 267 -26.38 5.29 16.51
C LEU A 267 -27.76 5.97 16.56
N ARG A 268 -28.49 5.81 17.68
CA ARG A 268 -29.79 6.47 17.91
C ARG A 268 -29.74 8.00 17.85
N GLU A 269 -28.56 8.61 18.02
CA GLU A 269 -28.40 10.06 17.97
C GLU A 269 -28.62 10.61 16.55
N GLU A 270 -28.53 9.79 15.51
CA GLU A 270 -28.82 10.24 14.14
C GLU A 270 -30.17 10.96 14.05
N LEU A 271 -31.21 10.43 14.71
CA LEU A 271 -32.57 10.99 14.70
C LEU A 271 -32.65 12.42 15.27
N ASN A 272 -31.65 12.82 16.04
CA ASN A 272 -31.58 14.13 16.68
C ASN A 272 -30.59 15.08 15.99
N LEU A 273 -29.87 14.61 14.97
CA LEU A 273 -28.80 15.34 14.32
C LEU A 273 -29.24 15.97 13.00
N ARG A 274 -28.80 17.21 12.79
CA ARG A 274 -28.90 17.95 11.54
C ARG A 274 -27.77 18.98 11.46
N SER A 275 -27.38 19.33 10.25
CA SER A 275 -26.38 20.39 10.04
C SER A 275 -26.85 21.73 10.59
N GLN A 276 -25.94 22.51 11.17
CA GLN A 276 -26.26 23.82 11.77
C GLN A 276 -25.73 24.98 10.93
N LEU A 277 -24.41 25.04 10.73
CA LEU A 277 -23.69 26.12 10.07
C LEU A 277 -22.68 25.59 9.04
N SER A 278 -22.43 26.40 8.02
CA SER A 278 -21.44 26.14 6.96
C SER A 278 -20.43 27.28 6.82
N ASP A 279 -19.90 27.73 7.95
CA ASP A 279 -19.01 28.89 8.07
C ASP A 279 -17.55 28.50 8.34
N VAL A 280 -17.31 27.42 9.08
CA VAL A 280 -15.96 26.91 9.38
C VAL A 280 -15.67 25.67 8.53
N PRO A 281 -14.96 25.81 7.39
CA PRO A 281 -14.60 24.68 6.55
C PRO A 281 -13.55 23.79 7.23
N THR A 282 -13.70 22.49 7.07
CA THR A 282 -12.80 21.46 7.61
C THR A 282 -12.68 20.28 6.63
N LYS A 283 -11.85 19.29 6.97
CA LYS A 283 -11.72 18.05 6.21
C LYS A 283 -11.99 16.85 7.11
N LEU A 284 -12.72 15.88 6.57
CA LEU A 284 -13.03 14.61 7.21
C LEU A 284 -12.37 13.50 6.41
N LYS A 285 -11.54 12.68 7.07
CA LYS A 285 -10.97 11.46 6.50
C LYS A 285 -11.73 10.26 7.05
N LEU A 286 -12.28 9.45 6.17
CA LEU A 286 -13.04 8.24 6.53
C LEU A 286 -12.25 7.03 6.05
N VAL A 287 -11.91 6.14 6.98
CA VAL A 287 -11.12 4.93 6.69
C VAL A 287 -11.99 3.71 6.95
N ASN A 288 -12.23 2.90 5.92
CA ASN A 288 -12.98 1.66 6.06
C ASN A 288 -12.02 0.48 6.28
N ARG A 289 -11.86 0.01 7.52
CA ARG A 289 -11.07 -1.20 7.83
C ARG A 289 -11.91 -2.47 7.89
N THR A 290 -13.18 -2.41 7.50
CA THR A 290 -14.05 -3.59 7.47
C THR A 290 -13.88 -4.36 6.16
N SER A 291 -14.39 -5.59 6.11
CA SER A 291 -14.44 -6.40 4.88
C SER A 291 -15.66 -6.11 3.99
N LYS A 292 -16.43 -5.06 4.30
CA LYS A 292 -17.66 -4.70 3.57
C LYS A 292 -17.58 -3.27 3.06
N THR A 293 -18.17 -3.03 1.90
CA THR A 293 -18.37 -1.68 1.39
C THR A 293 -19.30 -0.89 2.32
N VAL A 294 -18.95 0.36 2.60
CA VAL A 294 -19.65 1.26 3.51
C VAL A 294 -20.21 2.45 2.75
N ASP A 295 -21.48 2.76 2.94
CA ASP A 295 -22.12 3.94 2.35
C ASP A 295 -21.96 5.14 3.28
N VAL A 296 -21.67 6.31 2.68
CA VAL A 296 -21.37 7.55 3.39
C VAL A 296 -22.48 8.55 3.16
N PHE A 297 -23.02 9.10 4.24
CA PHE A 297 -24.07 10.11 4.19
C PHE A 297 -23.71 11.32 5.02
N TRP A 298 -24.01 12.50 4.48
CA TRP A 298 -24.10 13.76 5.22
C TRP A 298 -25.55 13.99 5.63
N LEU A 299 -25.81 14.45 6.86
CA LEU A 299 -27.15 14.90 7.24
C LEU A 299 -27.31 16.38 6.91
N ASP A 300 -28.27 16.70 6.04
CA ASP A 300 -28.56 18.07 5.66
C ASP A 300 -29.15 18.91 6.82
N PHE A 301 -29.52 20.16 6.52
CA PHE A 301 -30.07 21.08 7.52
C PHE A 301 -31.45 20.66 8.04
N ASP A 302 -32.14 19.76 7.35
CA ASP A 302 -33.41 19.16 7.78
C ASP A 302 -33.20 17.78 8.45
N GLY A 303 -31.95 17.29 8.51
CA GLY A 303 -31.61 15.98 9.06
C GLY A 303 -31.72 14.83 8.06
N HIS A 304 -31.96 15.09 6.77
CA HIS A 304 -32.04 14.05 5.75
C HIS A 304 -30.66 13.62 5.27
N ARG A 305 -30.47 12.30 5.10
CA ARG A 305 -29.25 11.75 4.49
C ARG A 305 -29.09 12.21 3.05
N LYS A 306 -27.92 12.73 2.71
CA LYS A 306 -27.41 12.96 1.36
C LYS A 306 -26.22 12.05 1.12
N SER A 307 -26.28 11.21 0.09
CA SER A 307 -25.20 10.29 -0.24
C SER A 307 -23.97 11.03 -0.75
N TYR A 308 -22.81 10.63 -0.28
CA TYR A 308 -21.49 11.05 -0.75
C TYR A 308 -20.70 9.86 -1.34
N GLY A 309 -21.42 8.82 -1.77
CA GLY A 309 -20.85 7.60 -2.34
C GLY A 309 -20.56 6.54 -1.27
N SER A 310 -19.59 5.68 -1.59
CA SER A 310 -19.24 4.52 -0.78
C SER A 310 -17.71 4.40 -0.64
N ILE A 311 -17.27 3.74 0.42
CA ILE A 311 -15.87 3.42 0.68
C ILE A 311 -15.73 1.91 0.59
N GLU A 312 -14.95 1.41 -0.36
CA GLU A 312 -14.66 -0.01 -0.47
C GLU A 312 -13.83 -0.50 0.74
N PRO A 313 -13.84 -1.80 1.04
CA PRO A 313 -12.96 -2.40 2.03
C PRO A 313 -11.49 -1.95 1.86
N GLY A 314 -10.91 -1.35 2.89
CA GLY A 314 -9.52 -0.86 2.91
C GLY A 314 -9.29 0.53 2.31
N ASP A 315 -10.31 1.12 1.68
CA ASP A 315 -10.18 2.44 1.06
C ASP A 315 -10.41 3.60 2.03
N ILE A 316 -10.07 4.80 1.54
CA ILE A 316 -10.22 6.06 2.25
C ILE A 316 -11.03 7.03 1.41
N LEU A 317 -11.99 7.71 2.04
CA LEU A 317 -12.63 8.90 1.48
C LEU A 317 -12.18 10.14 2.26
N VAL A 318 -11.62 11.13 1.56
CA VAL A 318 -11.34 12.45 2.14
C VAL A 318 -12.37 13.44 1.61
N GLN A 319 -13.16 14.02 2.51
CA GLN A 319 -14.26 14.90 2.19
C GLN A 319 -14.06 16.28 2.81
N GLN A 320 -14.22 17.34 2.01
CA GLN A 320 -14.34 18.69 2.53
C GLN A 320 -15.76 18.89 3.09
N THR A 321 -15.87 19.45 4.29
CA THR A 321 -17.13 19.62 5.04
C THR A 321 -17.02 20.82 5.98
N PHE A 322 -17.94 20.96 6.95
CA PHE A 322 -17.97 22.04 7.94
C PHE A 322 -18.11 21.50 9.37
N ALA A 323 -17.62 22.27 10.34
CA ALA A 323 -17.51 21.91 11.77
C ALA A 323 -18.81 21.58 12.54
N THR A 324 -19.97 21.56 11.87
CA THR A 324 -21.26 21.22 12.48
C THR A 324 -22.02 20.17 11.68
N HIS A 325 -21.42 19.66 10.61
CA HIS A 325 -22.05 18.72 9.70
C HIS A 325 -22.00 17.31 10.30
N PRO A 326 -23.16 16.67 10.54
CA PRO A 326 -23.21 15.28 10.95
C PRO A 326 -23.00 14.35 9.76
N TRP A 327 -22.33 13.24 10.01
CA TRP A 327 -22.04 12.20 9.04
C TRP A 327 -22.48 10.84 9.58
N VAL A 328 -23.00 10.01 8.69
CA VAL A 328 -23.45 8.65 8.96
C VAL A 328 -22.73 7.70 8.03
N LEU A 329 -22.20 6.62 8.59
CA LEU A 329 -21.71 5.46 7.85
C LEU A 329 -22.72 4.35 8.02
N ALA A 330 -23.15 3.74 6.92
CA ALA A 330 -24.09 2.62 6.95
C ALA A 330 -23.62 1.46 6.07
N ASP A 331 -24.11 0.26 6.36
CA ASP A 331 -23.92 -0.87 5.46
C ASP A 331 -24.82 -0.77 4.22
N ARG A 332 -24.58 -1.63 3.22
CA ARG A 332 -25.39 -1.68 1.99
C ARG A 332 -26.87 -2.04 2.21
N LYS A 333 -27.26 -2.49 3.41
CA LYS A 333 -28.65 -2.76 3.77
C LYS A 333 -29.31 -1.56 4.46
N GLY A 334 -28.57 -0.48 4.67
CA GLY A 334 -29.01 0.74 5.34
C GLY A 334 -28.90 0.71 6.85
N ALA A 335 -28.24 -0.30 7.45
CA ALA A 335 -28.02 -0.34 8.88
C ALA A 335 -26.84 0.56 9.28
N ASP A 336 -27.02 1.39 10.30
CA ASP A 336 -26.00 2.35 10.71
C ASP A 336 -24.82 1.66 11.40
N LEU A 337 -23.63 2.07 11.01
CA LEU A 337 -22.36 1.57 11.52
C LEU A 337 -21.67 2.63 12.39
N ALA A 338 -21.82 3.91 12.05
CA ALA A 338 -21.29 5.02 12.83
C ALA A 338 -22.05 6.31 12.56
N VAL A 339 -22.10 7.18 13.57
CA VAL A 339 -22.68 8.53 13.48
C VAL A 339 -21.77 9.49 14.23
N PHE A 340 -21.40 10.63 13.64
CA PHE A 340 -20.52 11.61 14.29
C PHE A 340 -20.68 13.00 13.67
N VAL A 341 -20.21 14.03 14.37
CA VAL A 341 -20.32 15.43 13.92
C VAL A 341 -18.92 15.99 13.70
N ALA A 342 -18.63 16.42 12.46
CA ALA A 342 -17.35 17.03 12.14
C ALA A 342 -17.05 18.22 13.06
N THR A 343 -15.78 18.53 13.30
CA THR A 343 -15.36 19.65 14.15
C THR A 343 -14.56 20.68 13.35
N SER A 344 -14.20 21.81 13.96
CA SER A 344 -13.38 22.84 13.31
C SER A 344 -11.97 22.35 12.98
N GLN A 345 -11.50 21.29 13.64
CA GLN A 345 -10.25 20.64 13.30
C GLN A 345 -10.48 19.52 12.27
N PRO A 346 -9.59 19.36 11.28
CA PRO A 346 -9.61 18.19 10.42
C PRO A 346 -9.62 16.90 11.26
N SER A 347 -10.52 15.98 10.96
CA SER A 347 -10.72 14.78 11.78
C SER A 347 -10.74 13.49 10.94
N VAL A 348 -10.35 12.38 11.55
CA VAL A 348 -10.37 11.04 10.95
C VAL A 348 -11.32 10.14 11.71
N PHE A 349 -12.21 9.47 11.00
CA PHE A 349 -12.98 8.36 11.53
C PHE A 349 -12.47 7.05 10.94
N VAL A 350 -12.04 6.13 11.79
CA VAL A 350 -11.61 4.78 11.39
C VAL A 350 -12.69 3.79 11.77
N LEU A 351 -13.43 3.29 10.78
CA LEU A 351 -14.38 2.22 11.00
C LEU A 351 -13.62 0.90 11.12
N LYS A 352 -13.61 0.34 12.34
CA LYS A 352 -12.89 -0.90 12.67
C LYS A 352 -13.78 -2.13 12.39
N PRO A 353 -13.17 -3.32 12.18
CA PRO A 353 -13.86 -4.59 11.90
C PRO A 353 -15.01 -4.95 12.85
#